data_AF-A0A2G4F306-F1
#
_entry.id   AF-A0A2G4F306-F1
#
_cell.length_a   1.000
_cell.length_b   1.000
_cell.length_c   1.000
_cell.angle_alpha   90.00
_cell.angle_beta   90.00
_cell.angle_gamma   90.00
#
_symmetry.space_group_name_H-M   'P 1'
#
loop_
_entity.id
_entity.type
_entity.pdbx_description
1 polymer ?
#
loop_
_entity_poly.entity_id
_entity_poly.type
_entity_poly.pdbx_seq_one_letter_code
_entity_poly.pdbx_strand_id
1 'polypeptide(L)'
;MLSPHRIVALTATFTAAAFSLLTAPAMAFVVGATNNTETLKNQLLGNQTAGLSNFSVSLTGNSAAFGTFGNDPFGLQSGVVLSTGIVANIPGENIKDNLMINGSDLNTDFGPQGEAGDLTQLDLSFFADSTAEKLFFEYVFGSEEFPEFGGSEFNDSFELLLNGQNLAKLSDDKTVTINNLVPNADNRSTDHPDYINNPTVTGLAASIIKLDGFTKVLGFEGLLKQNQTNVLSIRIKDVGDGNLDSAVFIKGGSVGTVPVEPVPEPMTMAGLIAGGAMLAAGRKLRDKHTTRRN
;
A
#
# COMPACT_ATOMS: atom_id res chain seq x y z
N MET A 1 -80.48 5.07 19.50
CA MET A 1 -80.29 6.02 18.39
C MET A 1 -78.80 6.25 18.21
N LEU A 2 -78.30 6.03 17.01
CA LEU A 2 -76.87 5.94 16.67
C LEU A 2 -76.14 7.28 16.89
N SER A 3 -74.95 7.20 17.49
CA SER A 3 -74.01 8.31 17.64
C SER A 3 -72.97 8.25 16.51
N PRO A 4 -72.65 9.33 15.80
CA PRO A 4 -71.71 9.29 14.68
C PRO A 4 -70.26 9.33 15.15
N HIS A 5 -69.44 8.39 14.66
CA HIS A 5 -67.99 8.38 14.86
C HIS A 5 -67.32 9.49 14.03
N ARG A 6 -66.54 10.35 14.71
CA ARG A 6 -65.63 11.31 14.09
C ARG A 6 -64.35 10.59 13.67
N ILE A 7 -64.08 10.52 12.38
CA ILE A 7 -62.79 10.07 11.83
C ILE A 7 -61.83 11.25 11.86
N VAL A 8 -60.80 11.18 12.69
CA VAL A 8 -59.67 12.13 12.70
C VAL A 8 -58.66 11.65 11.65
N ALA A 9 -58.51 12.40 10.56
CA ALA A 9 -57.48 12.14 9.56
C ALA A 9 -56.13 12.64 10.09
N LEU A 10 -55.24 11.71 10.42
CA LEU A 10 -53.86 12.01 10.82
C LEU A 10 -53.02 12.22 9.54
N THR A 11 -52.72 13.47 9.23
CA THR A 11 -51.82 13.83 8.12
C THR A 11 -50.38 13.57 8.58
N ALA A 12 -49.75 12.52 8.06
CA ALA A 12 -48.34 12.22 8.32
C ALA A 12 -47.45 12.96 7.31
N THR A 13 -46.82 14.05 7.75
CA THR A 13 -45.81 14.78 6.99
C THR A 13 -44.52 13.95 6.94
N PHE A 14 -44.15 13.45 5.75
CA PHE A 14 -42.87 12.78 5.52
C PHE A 14 -41.78 13.83 5.26
N THR A 15 -40.93 14.10 6.24
CA THR A 15 -39.64 14.78 6.03
C THR A 15 -38.63 13.77 5.50
N ALA A 16 -38.37 13.81 4.19
CA ALA A 16 -37.24 13.12 3.59
C ALA A 16 -35.96 13.89 3.94
N ALA A 17 -35.19 13.40 4.92
CA ALA A 17 -33.84 13.89 5.16
C ALA A 17 -32.94 13.34 4.04
N ALA A 18 -32.59 14.18 3.07
CA ALA A 18 -31.56 13.87 2.08
C ALA A 18 -30.19 13.89 2.78
N PHE A 19 -29.60 12.72 2.98
CA PHE A 19 -28.21 12.60 3.43
C PHE A 19 -27.32 12.88 2.22
N SER A 20 -26.89 14.13 2.06
CA SER A 20 -25.83 14.50 1.12
C SER A 20 -24.52 13.93 1.65
N LEU A 21 -24.07 12.81 1.07
CA LEU A 21 -22.70 12.33 1.22
C LEU A 21 -21.77 13.41 0.65
N LEU A 22 -21.18 14.22 1.53
CA LEU A 22 -20.07 15.09 1.19
C LEU A 22 -18.86 14.18 0.87
N THR A 23 -18.65 13.88 -0.40
CA THR A 23 -17.40 13.28 -0.86
C THR A 23 -16.32 14.34 -0.70
N ALA A 24 -15.43 14.18 0.29
CA ALA A 24 -14.21 14.98 0.34
C ALA A 24 -13.45 14.77 -0.98
N PRO A 25 -12.80 15.81 -1.54
CA PRO A 25 -11.96 15.63 -2.70
C PRO A 25 -10.86 14.62 -2.36
N ALA A 26 -10.67 13.60 -3.19
CA ALA A 26 -9.51 12.74 -3.08
C ALA A 26 -8.26 13.60 -3.26
N MET A 27 -7.36 13.60 -2.27
CA MET A 27 -6.07 14.26 -2.40
C MET A 27 -5.22 13.47 -3.41
N ALA A 28 -4.58 14.16 -4.35
CA ALA A 28 -3.71 13.51 -5.32
C ALA A 28 -2.52 12.85 -4.61
N PHE A 29 -2.07 11.71 -5.15
CA PHE A 29 -0.82 11.09 -4.74
C PHE A 29 0.36 12.05 -4.96
N VAL A 30 1.21 12.18 -3.95
CA VAL A 30 2.39 13.06 -4.01
C VAL A 30 3.61 12.25 -3.61
N VAL A 31 4.67 12.36 -4.41
CA VAL A 31 6.01 11.92 -4.05
C VAL A 31 6.93 13.12 -4.05
N GLY A 32 7.57 13.38 -2.91
CA GLY A 32 8.59 14.41 -2.74
C GLY A 32 9.95 13.77 -2.64
N ALA A 33 10.78 13.90 -3.69
CA ALA A 33 12.16 13.43 -3.67
C ALA A 33 12.96 14.15 -2.57
N THR A 34 13.68 13.37 -1.77
CA THR A 34 14.54 13.88 -0.70
C THR A 34 15.50 12.78 -0.25
N ASN A 35 16.78 13.12 -0.13
CA ASN A 35 17.79 12.29 0.53
C ASN A 35 18.18 12.85 1.92
N ASN A 36 17.39 13.79 2.46
CA ASN A 36 17.61 14.29 3.81
C ASN A 36 17.31 13.18 4.83
N THR A 37 18.35 12.69 5.49
CA THR A 37 18.27 11.56 6.41
C THR A 37 17.37 11.83 7.61
N GLU A 38 17.32 13.07 8.09
CA GLU A 38 16.45 13.47 9.20
C GLU A 38 14.97 13.42 8.79
N THR A 39 14.63 13.92 7.60
CA THR A 39 13.27 13.83 7.04
C THR A 39 12.85 12.37 6.86
N LEU A 40 13.70 11.55 6.24
CA LEU A 40 13.39 10.13 6.01
C LEU A 40 13.24 9.36 7.33
N LYS A 41 14.14 9.60 8.30
CA LYS A 41 14.05 9.03 9.64
C LYS A 41 12.75 9.41 10.32
N ASN A 42 12.40 10.69 10.35
CA ASN A 42 11.20 11.17 11.03
C ASN A 42 9.91 10.72 10.33
N GLN A 43 9.95 10.48 9.02
CA GLN A 43 8.81 9.91 8.30
C GLN A 43 8.66 8.41 8.57
N LEU A 44 9.76 7.65 8.62
CA LEU A 44 9.75 6.22 8.95
C LEU A 44 9.29 5.96 10.38
N LEU A 45 9.84 6.72 11.32
CA LEU A 45 9.57 6.58 12.75
C LEU A 45 8.22 7.20 13.11
N GLY A 46 7.50 6.53 14.01
CA GLY A 46 6.24 7.02 14.54
C GLY A 46 6.36 7.42 16.00
N ASN A 47 5.20 7.60 16.63
CA ASN A 47 5.12 7.77 18.08
C ASN A 47 5.32 6.45 18.84
N GLN A 48 5.34 5.31 18.14
CA GLN A 48 5.40 3.96 18.71
C GLN A 48 6.84 3.43 18.83
N THR A 49 7.76 4.27 19.30
CA THR A 49 9.20 3.95 19.41
C THR A 49 9.64 3.70 20.87
N ALA A 50 8.69 3.37 21.75
CA ALA A 50 9.00 3.07 23.14
C ALA A 50 10.04 1.94 23.25
N GLY A 51 11.08 2.19 24.05
CA GLY A 51 12.22 1.29 24.21
C GLY A 51 13.31 1.41 23.13
N LEU A 52 13.14 2.29 22.14
CA LEU A 52 14.11 2.55 21.09
C LEU A 52 14.77 3.93 21.26
N SER A 53 16.06 4.05 20.93
CA SER A 53 16.82 5.30 21.04
C SER A 53 18.05 5.33 20.12
N ASN A 54 18.83 6.41 20.14
CA ASN A 54 20.09 6.55 19.40
C ASN A 54 19.97 6.26 17.89
N PHE A 55 18.93 6.81 17.27
CA PHE A 55 18.65 6.62 15.86
C PHE A 55 19.70 7.32 14.98
N SER A 56 20.18 6.61 13.96
CA SER A 56 21.04 7.13 12.91
C SER A 56 20.62 6.55 11.57
N VAL A 57 20.69 7.35 10.50
CA VAL A 57 20.35 6.93 9.14
C VAL A 57 21.52 7.18 8.19
N SER A 58 21.83 6.19 7.36
CA SER A 58 22.73 6.33 6.21
C SER A 58 22.08 5.84 4.93
N LEU A 59 22.44 6.47 3.81
CA LEU A 59 21.91 6.17 2.49
C LEU A 59 23.04 5.70 1.57
N THR A 60 22.76 4.73 0.72
CA THR A 60 23.63 4.26 -0.37
C THR A 60 22.83 4.23 -1.66
N GLY A 61 23.36 4.77 -2.74
CA GLY A 61 22.67 4.89 -4.04
C GLY A 61 22.50 6.33 -4.49
N ASN A 62 21.76 6.53 -5.59
CA ASN A 62 21.51 7.85 -6.15
C ASN A 62 20.59 8.68 -5.23
N SER A 63 20.86 9.98 -5.08
CA SER A 63 20.01 10.85 -4.24
C SER A 63 18.56 10.99 -4.73
N ALA A 64 18.31 10.83 -6.03
CA ALA A 64 16.98 10.90 -6.62
C ALA A 64 16.15 9.62 -6.41
N ALA A 65 16.78 8.57 -5.89
CA ALA A 65 16.17 7.29 -5.58
C ALA A 65 15.41 7.27 -4.23
N PHE A 66 15.47 8.37 -3.48
CA PHE A 66 14.88 8.49 -2.16
C PHE A 66 13.81 9.57 -2.13
N GLY A 67 12.73 9.31 -1.40
CA GLY A 67 11.70 10.31 -1.17
C GLY A 67 10.74 9.98 -0.03
N THR A 68 9.81 10.89 0.14
CA THR A 68 8.61 10.70 0.97
C THR A 68 7.39 10.69 0.07
N PHE A 69 6.33 10.01 0.50
CA PHE A 69 5.08 9.98 -0.23
C PHE A 69 3.89 10.26 0.68
N GLY A 70 2.77 10.68 0.08
CA GLY A 70 1.50 10.87 0.76
C GLY A 70 0.32 10.72 -0.20
N ASN A 71 -0.85 10.36 0.36
CA ASN A 71 -2.08 10.05 -0.37
C ASN A 71 -1.87 8.94 -1.41
N ASP A 72 -1.16 7.87 -1.03
CA ASP A 72 -0.90 6.75 -1.95
C ASP A 72 -2.18 5.97 -2.31
N PRO A 73 -2.19 5.30 -3.47
CA PRO A 73 -3.30 4.46 -3.89
C PRO A 73 -3.29 3.07 -3.24
N PHE A 74 -2.28 2.73 -2.43
CA PHE A 74 -2.08 1.38 -1.90
C PHE A 74 -2.75 1.16 -0.54
N GLY A 75 -3.01 2.23 0.21
CA GLY A 75 -3.58 2.19 1.55
C GLY A 75 -2.56 2.39 2.69
N LEU A 76 -1.32 2.78 2.38
CA LEU A 76 -0.30 3.11 3.40
C LEU A 76 -0.49 4.52 3.99
N GLN A 77 -1.30 5.36 3.35
CA GLN A 77 -1.53 6.79 3.57
C GLN A 77 -0.32 7.69 3.26
N SER A 78 0.83 7.44 3.87
CA SER A 78 2.06 8.23 3.67
C SER A 78 3.28 7.46 4.17
N GLY A 79 4.49 7.86 3.77
CA GLY A 79 5.68 7.12 4.16
C GLY A 79 6.96 7.51 3.41
N VAL A 80 7.90 6.57 3.38
CA VAL A 80 9.17 6.69 2.65
C VAL A 80 9.16 5.78 1.44
N VAL A 81 9.68 6.27 0.32
CA VAL A 81 9.85 5.52 -0.92
C VAL A 81 11.33 5.42 -1.28
N LEU A 82 11.75 4.21 -1.64
CA LEU A 82 13.04 3.92 -2.28
C LEU A 82 12.74 3.32 -3.65
N SER A 83 13.52 3.70 -4.67
CA SER A 83 13.38 3.16 -6.03
C SER A 83 14.72 2.82 -6.64
N THR A 84 14.74 1.96 -7.64
CA THR A 84 15.92 1.75 -8.49
C THR A 84 16.07 2.86 -9.52
N GLY A 85 15.01 3.64 -9.79
CA GLY A 85 15.05 4.90 -10.56
C GLY A 85 14.61 6.14 -9.78
N ILE A 86 14.10 7.16 -10.49
CA ILE A 86 13.75 8.46 -9.90
C ILE A 86 12.36 8.39 -9.24
N VAL A 87 12.31 8.53 -7.91
CA VAL A 87 11.02 8.45 -7.17
C VAL A 87 10.01 9.51 -7.59
N ALA A 88 10.48 10.70 -8.00
CA ALA A 88 9.61 11.79 -8.46
C ALA A 88 8.89 11.48 -9.78
N ASN A 89 9.33 10.46 -10.53
CA ASN A 89 8.70 10.05 -11.77
C ASN A 89 7.55 9.06 -11.54
N ILE A 90 7.45 8.42 -10.37
CA ILE A 90 6.44 7.41 -10.04
C ILE A 90 5.00 7.94 -10.15
N PRO A 91 4.65 9.13 -9.62
CA PRO A 91 3.29 9.65 -9.77
C PRO A 91 2.99 9.97 -11.24
N GLY A 92 1.80 9.58 -11.69
CA GLY A 92 1.34 9.86 -13.04
C GLY A 92 0.39 8.78 -13.55
N GLU A 93 -0.20 9.05 -14.71
CA GLU A 93 -0.91 8.02 -15.44
C GLU A 93 0.10 7.00 -15.98
N ASN A 94 -0.16 5.72 -15.73
CA ASN A 94 0.43 4.61 -16.45
C ASN A 94 -0.16 4.58 -17.86
N ILE A 95 0.67 4.93 -18.83
CA ILE A 95 0.30 5.05 -20.25
C ILE A 95 0.97 3.98 -21.13
N LYS A 96 1.87 3.13 -20.59
CA LYS A 96 2.59 2.13 -21.38
C LYS A 96 2.83 0.79 -20.65
N ASP A 97 2.07 -0.23 -21.04
CA ASP A 97 2.38 -1.64 -20.75
C ASP A 97 3.37 -2.20 -21.80
N ASN A 98 4.08 -3.29 -21.46
CA ASN A 98 4.75 -4.21 -22.38
C ASN A 98 5.93 -3.65 -23.19
N LEU A 99 7.07 -3.54 -22.52
CA LEU A 99 8.24 -2.81 -22.97
C LEU A 99 9.12 -3.61 -23.92
N MET A 100 9.19 -3.15 -25.18
CA MET A 100 10.32 -3.46 -26.07
C MET A 100 10.95 -2.24 -26.75
N ILE A 101 10.39 -1.02 -26.72
CA ILE A 101 11.01 0.13 -27.43
C ILE A 101 10.72 1.49 -26.76
N ASN A 102 11.78 2.28 -26.54
CA ASN A 102 11.87 3.73 -26.25
C ASN A 102 10.65 4.43 -25.61
N GLY A 103 10.88 4.89 -24.37
CA GLY A 103 10.04 5.85 -23.66
C GLY A 103 9.03 5.21 -22.73
N SER A 104 9.40 4.17 -21.97
CA SER A 104 8.59 3.71 -20.85
C SER A 104 8.41 4.80 -19.82
N ASP A 105 7.49 4.55 -18.90
CA ASP A 105 7.04 5.52 -17.92
C ASP A 105 8.03 5.63 -16.74
N LEU A 106 8.77 4.55 -16.47
CA LEU A 106 9.84 4.42 -15.48
C LEU A 106 11.04 3.59 -16.01
N ASN A 107 12.09 4.25 -16.53
CA ASN A 107 13.32 3.62 -17.06
C ASN A 107 14.61 4.37 -16.76
N THR A 108 14.75 4.88 -15.54
CA THR A 108 15.94 5.62 -15.19
C THR A 108 17.03 4.71 -14.63
N ASP A 109 17.99 4.37 -15.48
CA ASP A 109 19.24 3.73 -15.07
C ASP A 109 20.17 4.74 -14.38
N PHE A 110 20.53 4.49 -13.12
CA PHE A 110 21.52 5.27 -12.36
C PHE A 110 22.96 4.79 -12.55
N GLY A 111 23.16 3.62 -13.11
CA GLY A 111 24.42 3.05 -13.55
C GLY A 111 24.75 3.37 -15.01
N PRO A 112 25.76 2.69 -15.59
CA PRO A 112 25.93 2.67 -17.03
C PRO A 112 24.73 1.98 -17.68
N GLN A 113 24.16 2.60 -18.71
CA GLN A 113 22.95 2.12 -19.37
C GLN A 113 22.99 0.60 -19.69
N GLY A 114 22.04 -0.14 -19.13
CA GLY A 114 21.84 -1.57 -19.34
C GLY A 114 22.72 -2.47 -18.46
N GLU A 115 23.50 -1.90 -17.54
CA GLU A 115 24.22 -2.68 -16.52
C GLU A 115 23.31 -2.90 -15.30
N ALA A 116 23.40 -4.08 -14.69
CA ALA A 116 22.72 -4.32 -13.42
C ALA A 116 23.36 -3.49 -12.30
N GLY A 117 22.56 -3.04 -11.33
CA GLY A 117 23.09 -2.64 -10.03
C GLY A 117 22.69 -1.28 -9.49
N ASP A 118 21.47 -0.80 -9.75
CA ASP A 118 20.92 0.38 -9.09
C ASP A 118 20.49 0.06 -7.65
N LEU A 119 21.48 -0.25 -6.82
CA LEU A 119 21.29 -0.46 -5.40
C LEU A 119 20.91 0.87 -4.74
N THR A 120 19.68 0.92 -4.27
CA THR A 120 19.18 1.95 -3.37
C THR A 120 18.97 1.33 -2.00
N GLN A 121 19.67 1.85 -1.00
CA GLN A 121 19.66 1.32 0.35
C GLN A 121 19.57 2.44 1.40
N LEU A 122 18.70 2.21 2.39
CA LEU A 122 18.59 3.00 3.61
C LEU A 122 18.87 2.10 4.80
N ASP A 123 19.87 2.47 5.60
CA ASP A 123 20.17 1.81 6.88
C ASP A 123 19.72 2.70 8.03
N LEU A 124 18.86 2.17 8.90
CA LEU A 124 18.43 2.76 10.15
C LEU A 124 19.05 1.97 11.31
N SER A 125 20.00 2.59 12.01
CA SER A 125 20.61 2.06 13.22
C SER A 125 19.94 2.65 14.46
N PHE A 126 19.66 1.83 15.46
CA PHE A 126 19.03 2.26 16.71
C PHE A 126 19.35 1.31 17.86
N PHE A 127 19.37 1.83 19.09
CA PHE A 127 19.49 1.03 20.30
C PHE A 127 18.11 0.59 20.78
N ALA A 128 17.94 -0.70 21.08
CA ALA A 128 16.74 -1.25 21.72
C ALA A 128 17.07 -1.61 23.18
N ASP A 129 16.27 -1.14 24.14
CA ASP A 129 16.41 -1.51 25.55
C ASP A 129 15.75 -2.87 25.87
N SER A 130 15.66 -3.23 27.15
CA SER A 130 15.08 -4.49 27.61
C SER A 130 13.55 -4.61 27.44
N THR A 131 12.87 -3.54 27.01
CA THR A 131 11.41 -3.51 26.84
C THR A 131 10.98 -3.65 25.38
N ALA A 132 11.89 -3.43 24.43
CA ALA A 132 11.63 -3.52 23.00
C ALA A 132 11.99 -4.92 22.46
N GLU A 133 10.99 -5.81 22.35
CA GLU A 133 11.19 -7.19 21.86
C GLU A 133 11.08 -7.32 20.34
N LYS A 134 10.14 -6.59 19.73
CA LYS A 134 9.82 -6.69 18.31
C LYS A 134 9.81 -5.34 17.64
N LEU A 135 10.12 -5.35 16.35
CA LEU A 135 9.93 -4.25 15.43
C LEU A 135 8.85 -4.63 14.41
N PHE A 136 7.94 -3.73 14.13
CA PHE A 136 6.90 -3.88 13.12
C PHE A 136 7.12 -2.88 11.98
N PHE A 137 6.61 -3.20 10.79
CA PHE A 137 6.53 -2.27 9.65
C PHE A 137 5.53 -2.80 8.62
N GLU A 138 5.02 -1.90 7.78
CA GLU A 138 4.17 -2.23 6.63
C GLU A 138 4.77 -1.66 5.35
N TYR A 139 4.67 -2.39 4.25
CA TYR A 139 5.19 -1.95 2.95
C TYR A 139 4.35 -2.42 1.76
N VAL A 140 4.65 -1.80 0.62
CA VAL A 140 4.23 -2.23 -0.73
C VAL A 140 5.46 -2.24 -1.63
N PHE A 141 5.63 -3.31 -2.40
CA PHE A 141 6.61 -3.39 -3.47
C PHE A 141 5.90 -3.25 -4.81
N GLY A 142 6.46 -2.52 -5.76
CA GLY A 142 5.93 -2.41 -7.11
C GLY A 142 7.02 -2.24 -8.14
N SER A 143 6.70 -2.54 -9.40
CA SER A 143 7.65 -2.52 -10.50
C SER A 143 6.96 -2.23 -11.83
N GLU A 144 7.69 -1.58 -12.73
CA GLU A 144 7.40 -1.46 -14.17
C GLU A 144 7.67 -2.78 -14.92
N GLU A 145 8.36 -3.75 -14.30
CA GLU A 145 8.64 -5.05 -14.93
C GLU A 145 7.46 -6.03 -14.88
N PHE A 146 6.43 -5.70 -14.11
CA PHE A 146 5.24 -6.52 -14.02
C PHE A 146 4.27 -6.23 -15.16
N PRO A 147 3.44 -7.18 -15.58
CA PRO A 147 3.61 -8.62 -15.42
C PRO A 147 4.60 -9.25 -16.42
N GLU A 148 5.11 -8.49 -17.39
CA GLU A 148 5.72 -9.02 -18.62
C GLU A 148 7.02 -9.78 -18.41
N PHE A 149 7.81 -9.39 -17.42
CA PHE A 149 9.09 -10.04 -17.13
C PHE A 149 8.98 -11.13 -16.06
N GLY A 150 7.76 -11.45 -15.63
CA GLY A 150 7.51 -12.54 -14.69
C GLY A 150 7.92 -13.91 -15.22
N GLY A 151 8.79 -14.60 -14.47
CA GLY A 151 9.40 -15.87 -14.83
C GLY A 151 10.67 -15.74 -15.68
N SER A 152 11.14 -14.52 -15.94
CA SER A 152 12.34 -14.23 -16.73
C SER A 152 13.60 -14.07 -15.86
N GLU A 153 14.72 -13.70 -16.48
CA GLU A 153 15.96 -13.38 -15.77
C GLU A 153 15.99 -11.97 -15.16
N PHE A 154 15.10 -11.08 -15.63
CA PHE A 154 14.89 -9.77 -15.05
C PHE A 154 13.98 -9.93 -13.82
N ASN A 155 14.56 -9.74 -12.63
CA ASN A 155 13.92 -10.14 -11.39
C ASN A 155 14.41 -9.30 -10.22
N ASP A 156 14.01 -8.03 -10.25
CA ASP A 156 14.25 -7.10 -9.17
C ASP A 156 13.87 -7.67 -7.82
N SER A 157 14.69 -7.30 -6.84
CA SER A 157 14.61 -7.85 -5.50
C SER A 157 14.54 -6.74 -4.47
N PHE A 158 13.55 -6.88 -3.59
CA PHE A 158 13.41 -6.08 -2.40
C PHE A 158 13.83 -6.92 -1.18
N GLU A 159 14.71 -6.35 -0.36
CA GLU A 159 15.09 -6.92 0.92
C GLU A 159 14.84 -5.91 2.04
N LEU A 160 14.34 -6.42 3.17
CA LEU A 160 14.29 -5.68 4.41
C LEU A 160 14.99 -6.50 5.47
N LEU A 161 16.22 -6.12 5.79
CA LEU A 161 17.10 -6.88 6.66
C LEU A 161 17.07 -6.28 8.07
N LEU A 162 16.60 -7.04 9.06
CA LEU A 162 16.82 -6.69 10.46
C LEU A 162 18.00 -7.50 10.99
N ASN A 163 19.09 -6.83 11.32
CA ASN A 163 20.33 -7.46 11.77
C ASN A 163 20.87 -8.53 10.80
N GLY A 164 20.63 -8.33 9.50
CA GLY A 164 21.02 -9.26 8.43
C GLY A 164 19.99 -10.36 8.12
N GLN A 165 18.89 -10.46 8.86
CA GLN A 165 17.79 -11.38 8.54
C GLN A 165 16.77 -10.70 7.64
N ASN A 166 16.51 -11.26 6.45
CA ASN A 166 15.47 -10.73 5.55
C ASN A 166 14.07 -11.05 6.08
N LEU A 167 13.32 -10.00 6.38
CA LEU A 167 11.94 -10.01 6.86
C LEU A 167 10.95 -9.57 5.77
N ALA A 168 11.40 -9.08 4.62
CA ALA A 168 10.52 -8.83 3.49
C ALA A 168 10.07 -10.15 2.89
N LYS A 169 8.85 -10.58 3.23
CA LYS A 169 8.26 -11.83 2.74
C LYS A 169 6.93 -11.61 2.04
N LEU A 170 6.49 -12.60 1.29
CA LEU A 170 5.12 -12.74 0.85
C LEU A 170 4.31 -13.52 1.89
N SER A 171 2.99 -13.60 1.71
CA SER A 171 2.07 -14.32 2.60
C SER A 171 2.31 -15.83 2.66
N ASP A 172 3.15 -16.38 1.78
CA ASP A 172 3.62 -17.78 1.78
C ASP A 172 5.07 -17.95 2.26
N ASP A 173 5.64 -16.94 2.93
CA ASP A 173 7.01 -16.88 3.47
C ASP A 173 8.14 -16.86 2.42
N LYS A 174 7.82 -16.76 1.12
CA LYS A 174 8.83 -16.52 0.07
C LYS A 174 9.34 -15.08 0.11
N THR A 175 10.51 -14.86 -0.49
CA THR A 175 11.07 -13.51 -0.65
C THR A 175 10.24 -12.69 -1.64
N VAL A 176 10.21 -11.38 -1.46
CA VAL A 176 9.55 -10.46 -2.41
C VAL A 176 10.45 -10.30 -3.64
N THR A 177 10.03 -10.92 -4.74
CA THR A 177 10.66 -10.75 -6.06
C THR A 177 9.57 -10.81 -7.12
N ILE A 178 9.88 -10.30 -8.32
CA ILE A 178 8.96 -10.39 -9.46
C ILE A 178 8.58 -11.85 -9.74
N ASN A 179 9.53 -12.75 -9.82
CA ASN A 179 9.27 -14.16 -10.13
C ASN A 179 8.47 -14.91 -9.06
N ASN A 180 8.48 -14.46 -7.80
CA ASN A 180 7.62 -15.05 -6.76
C ASN A 180 6.20 -14.50 -6.81
N LEU A 181 6.00 -13.27 -7.29
CA LEU A 181 4.70 -12.62 -7.46
C LEU A 181 4.02 -13.01 -8.77
N VAL A 182 4.80 -13.03 -9.86
CA VAL A 182 4.42 -13.46 -11.21
C VAL A 182 5.43 -14.52 -11.68
N PRO A 183 5.14 -15.82 -11.46
CA PRO A 183 6.05 -16.89 -11.86
C PRO A 183 6.09 -17.14 -13.38
N ASN A 184 5.06 -16.70 -14.10
CA ASN A 184 4.93 -16.89 -15.55
C ASN A 184 4.03 -15.79 -16.14
N ALA A 185 4.62 -14.88 -16.93
CA ALA A 185 3.91 -13.80 -17.60
C ALA A 185 2.74 -14.30 -18.49
N ASP A 186 2.92 -15.42 -19.19
CA ASP A 186 1.91 -16.01 -20.08
C ASP A 186 0.79 -16.75 -19.33
N ASN A 187 1.00 -17.09 -18.05
CA ASN A 187 0.04 -17.82 -17.23
C ASN A 187 -0.29 -17.12 -15.91
N ARG A 188 -1.14 -16.09 -16.02
CA ARG A 188 -1.66 -15.29 -14.90
C ARG A 188 -2.43 -16.09 -13.85
N SER A 189 -2.83 -17.34 -14.12
CA SER A 189 -3.50 -18.18 -13.11
C SER A 189 -2.55 -18.64 -11.99
N THR A 190 -1.25 -18.39 -12.14
CA THR A 190 -0.20 -18.74 -11.17
C THR A 190 0.32 -17.55 -10.38
N ASP A 191 -0.25 -16.36 -10.61
CA ASP A 191 0.10 -15.17 -9.84
C ASP A 191 -0.15 -15.38 -8.35
N HIS A 192 0.74 -14.81 -7.55
CA HIS A 192 0.64 -14.86 -6.11
C HIS A 192 -0.54 -14.03 -5.60
N PRO A 193 -1.28 -14.46 -4.56
CA PRO A 193 -2.42 -13.71 -4.01
C PRO A 193 -2.07 -12.36 -3.36
N ASP A 194 -0.78 -12.02 -3.28
CA ASP A 194 -0.33 -10.71 -2.83
C ASP A 194 -0.14 -9.73 -3.99
N TYR A 195 -0.11 -10.22 -5.24
CA TYR A 195 0.09 -9.41 -6.42
C TYR A 195 -1.20 -8.70 -6.86
N ILE A 196 -1.07 -7.42 -7.20
CA ILE A 196 -2.11 -6.57 -7.77
C ILE A 196 -1.59 -6.09 -9.13
N ASN A 197 -2.31 -6.48 -10.18
CA ASN A 197 -2.03 -6.02 -11.54
C ASN A 197 -2.46 -4.56 -11.71
N ASN A 198 -1.64 -3.75 -12.38
CA ASN A 198 -1.95 -2.35 -12.66
C ASN A 198 -1.71 -1.98 -14.14
N PRO A 199 -2.38 -2.67 -15.08
CA PRO A 199 -2.20 -2.41 -16.50
C PRO A 199 -2.68 -1.01 -16.86
N THR A 200 -2.15 -0.46 -17.96
CA THR A 200 -2.58 0.82 -18.50
C THR A 200 -4.09 0.91 -18.63
N VAL A 201 -4.61 2.11 -18.35
CA VAL A 201 -6.03 2.48 -18.49
C VAL A 201 -7.01 1.77 -17.53
N THR A 202 -6.79 0.50 -17.21
CA THR A 202 -7.74 -0.36 -16.50
C THR A 202 -7.28 -0.79 -15.11
N GLY A 203 -6.01 -0.60 -14.80
CA GLY A 203 -5.44 -0.82 -13.48
C GLY A 203 -6.06 0.10 -12.43
N LEU A 204 -6.19 -0.42 -11.20
CA LEU A 204 -6.81 0.31 -10.09
C LEU A 204 -6.09 1.62 -9.76
N ALA A 205 -4.78 1.67 -10.00
CA ALA A 205 -3.92 2.82 -9.75
C ALA A 205 -3.34 3.42 -11.04
N ALA A 206 -3.77 2.97 -12.22
CA ALA A 206 -3.19 3.36 -13.52
C ALA A 206 -3.36 4.85 -13.85
N SER A 207 -4.22 5.59 -13.15
CA SER A 207 -4.32 7.05 -13.28
C SER A 207 -3.53 7.84 -12.23
N ILE A 208 -2.80 7.14 -11.35
CA ILE A 208 -2.18 7.70 -10.13
C ILE A 208 -0.69 7.37 -10.07
N ILE A 209 -0.31 6.15 -10.43
CA ILE A 209 1.07 5.67 -10.48
C ILE A 209 1.35 5.06 -11.85
N LYS A 210 2.62 5.10 -12.22
CA LYS A 210 3.14 4.52 -13.47
C LYS A 210 3.45 3.03 -13.41
N LEU A 211 3.77 2.49 -12.22
CA LEU A 211 4.12 1.08 -12.02
C LEU A 211 3.04 0.14 -12.56
N ASP A 212 3.44 -0.84 -13.35
CA ASP A 212 2.55 -1.82 -14.00
C ASP A 212 2.03 -2.92 -13.04
N GLY A 213 2.64 -3.09 -11.88
CA GLY A 213 2.14 -3.97 -10.83
C GLY A 213 2.72 -3.69 -9.46
N PHE A 214 2.01 -4.12 -8.41
CA PHE A 214 2.45 -3.94 -7.03
C PHE A 214 1.86 -4.99 -6.09
N THR A 215 2.36 -5.08 -4.86
CA THR A 215 1.80 -5.94 -3.82
C THR A 215 0.64 -5.26 -3.10
N LYS A 216 -0.28 -6.04 -2.53
CA LYS A 216 -1.10 -5.53 -1.42
C LYS A 216 -0.20 -5.03 -0.28
N VAL A 217 -0.79 -4.32 0.69
CA VAL A 217 -0.06 -3.96 1.92
C VAL A 217 0.34 -5.24 2.66
N LEU A 218 1.65 -5.40 2.87
CA LEU A 218 2.22 -6.50 3.62
C LEU A 218 2.85 -5.97 4.90
N GLY A 219 2.68 -6.69 6.00
CA GLY A 219 3.22 -6.33 7.31
C GLY A 219 4.09 -7.45 7.87
N PHE A 220 5.16 -7.08 8.57
CA PHE A 220 6.08 -8.04 9.19
C PHE A 220 6.49 -7.62 10.58
N GLU A 221 6.90 -8.62 11.35
CA GLU A 221 7.52 -8.46 12.65
C GLU A 221 8.92 -9.06 12.66
N GLY A 222 9.84 -8.41 13.36
CA GLY A 222 11.21 -8.85 13.53
C GLY A 222 11.64 -8.80 14.99
N LEU A 223 12.40 -9.80 15.43
CA LEU A 223 12.95 -9.82 16.80
C LEU A 223 14.13 -8.84 16.91
N LEU A 224 14.08 -8.01 17.95
CA LEU A 224 15.15 -7.08 18.30
C LEU A 224 16.19 -7.74 19.20
N LYS A 225 17.45 -7.36 19.01
CA LYS A 225 18.52 -7.60 19.98
C LYS A 225 18.37 -6.59 21.10
N GLN A 226 17.81 -7.03 22.22
CA GLN A 226 17.63 -6.19 23.42
C GLN A 226 18.97 -5.78 24.04
N ASN A 227 18.98 -4.58 24.62
CA ASN A 227 20.14 -3.90 25.20
C ASN A 227 21.32 -3.76 24.22
N GLN A 228 21.02 -3.67 22.93
CA GLN A 228 22.02 -3.63 21.85
C GLN A 228 21.57 -2.72 20.71
N THR A 229 22.55 -2.33 19.88
CA THR A 229 22.28 -1.67 18.60
C THR A 229 21.77 -2.68 17.59
N ASN A 230 20.66 -2.33 16.94
CA ASN A 230 20.04 -3.03 15.84
C ASN A 230 20.21 -2.21 14.57
N VAL A 231 20.27 -2.89 13.42
CA VAL A 231 20.31 -2.25 12.10
C VAL A 231 19.19 -2.80 11.25
N LEU A 232 18.31 -1.91 10.79
CA LEU A 232 17.31 -2.17 9.77
C LEU A 232 17.83 -1.64 8.43
N SER A 233 18.00 -2.51 7.45
CA SER A 233 18.41 -2.14 6.09
C SER A 233 17.26 -2.39 5.12
N ILE A 234 16.78 -1.33 4.47
CA ILE A 234 15.79 -1.39 3.39
C ILE A 234 16.59 -1.30 2.09
N ARG A 235 16.52 -2.32 1.25
CA ARG A 235 17.35 -2.45 0.04
C ARG A 235 16.48 -2.83 -1.14
N ILE A 236 16.65 -2.10 -2.23
CA ILE A 236 16.08 -2.43 -3.53
C ILE A 236 17.20 -2.33 -4.56
N LYS A 237 17.20 -3.23 -5.53
CA LYS A 237 18.19 -3.24 -6.61
C LYS A 237 17.58 -3.86 -7.87
N ASP A 238 18.07 -3.38 -9.00
CA ASP A 238 17.81 -4.04 -10.28
C ASP A 238 18.59 -5.34 -10.39
N VAL A 239 17.97 -6.36 -11.00
CA VAL A 239 18.61 -7.64 -11.30
C VAL A 239 18.38 -8.00 -12.76
N GLY A 240 19.44 -7.91 -13.57
CA GLY A 240 19.39 -8.23 -14.99
C GLY A 240 19.92 -7.06 -15.81
N ASP A 241 19.04 -6.13 -16.17
CA ASP A 241 19.37 -4.82 -16.72
C ASP A 241 18.75 -3.71 -15.84
N GLY A 242 19.36 -2.52 -15.81
CA GLY A 242 18.85 -1.36 -15.06
C GLY A 242 17.81 -0.55 -15.84
N ASN A 243 17.08 -1.20 -16.75
CA ASN A 243 16.28 -0.49 -17.74
C ASN A 243 14.91 -0.07 -17.21
N LEU A 244 14.39 -0.72 -16.16
CA LEU A 244 13.03 -0.53 -15.65
C LEU A 244 13.05 -0.33 -14.15
N ASP A 245 12.28 0.65 -13.67
CA ASP A 245 12.37 1.03 -12.27
C ASP A 245 11.40 0.22 -11.40
N SER A 246 11.91 -0.31 -10.30
CA SER A 246 11.15 -0.84 -9.18
C SER A 246 11.13 0.13 -8.01
N ALA A 247 10.13 0.00 -7.14
CA ALA A 247 10.01 0.82 -5.94
C ALA A 247 9.45 0.05 -4.73
N VAL A 248 9.89 0.46 -3.55
CA VAL A 248 9.29 0.04 -2.27
C VAL A 248 8.78 1.26 -1.52
N PHE A 249 7.54 1.15 -1.04
CA PHE A 249 6.86 2.14 -0.21
C PHE A 249 6.74 1.58 1.19
N ILE A 250 7.38 2.24 2.17
CA ILE A 250 7.32 1.87 3.58
C ILE A 250 6.38 2.83 4.29
N LYS A 251 5.37 2.30 4.99
CA LYS A 251 4.40 3.12 5.73
C LYS A 251 5.08 3.96 6.79
N GLY A 252 4.80 5.25 6.76
CA GLY A 252 5.29 6.20 7.74
C GLY A 252 4.74 5.90 9.12
N GLY A 253 5.58 6.05 10.13
CA GLY A 253 5.24 5.74 11.51
C GLY A 253 5.03 4.27 11.84
N SER A 254 5.18 3.35 10.87
CA SER A 254 5.00 1.91 11.10
C SER A 254 6.22 1.27 11.76
N VAL A 255 7.41 1.85 11.60
CA VAL A 255 8.65 1.37 12.25
C VAL A 255 8.58 1.66 13.74
N GLY A 256 8.18 0.66 14.51
CA GLY A 256 7.92 0.80 15.95
C GLY A 256 7.80 -0.53 16.69
N THR A 257 7.53 -0.45 17.99
CA THR A 257 7.48 -1.58 18.93
C THR A 257 6.07 -2.06 19.26
N VAL A 258 5.06 -1.39 18.71
CA VAL A 258 3.64 -1.75 18.87
C VAL A 258 3.15 -2.30 17.53
N PRO A 259 2.47 -3.47 17.51
CA PRO A 259 1.82 -3.96 16.30
C PRO A 259 0.89 -2.89 15.74
N VAL A 260 0.91 -2.69 14.42
CA VAL A 260 -0.13 -1.89 13.79
C VAL A 260 -1.43 -2.69 13.88
N GLU A 261 -2.50 -2.10 14.44
CA GLU A 261 -3.79 -2.79 14.46
C GLU A 261 -4.22 -3.07 13.01
N PRO A 262 -4.68 -4.30 12.69
CA PRO A 262 -5.15 -4.61 11.35
C PRO A 262 -6.26 -3.64 11.00
N VAL A 263 -6.10 -2.91 9.89
CA VAL A 263 -7.15 -2.03 9.37
C VAL A 263 -8.39 -2.91 9.18
N PRO A 264 -9.52 -2.64 9.86
CA PRO A 264 -10.73 -3.38 9.58
C PRO A 264 -11.06 -3.14 8.11
N GLU A 265 -11.20 -4.24 7.35
CA GLU A 265 -11.61 -4.23 5.95
C GLU A 265 -12.68 -3.15 5.75
N PRO A 266 -12.50 -2.20 4.81
CA PRO A 266 -13.50 -1.17 4.58
C PRO A 266 -14.82 -1.91 4.35
N MET A 267 -15.78 -1.69 5.26
CA MET A 267 -17.06 -2.40 5.26
C MET A 267 -17.54 -2.50 3.84
N THR A 268 -17.44 -3.71 3.29
CA THR A 268 -17.73 -3.96 1.89
C THR A 268 -19.11 -3.39 1.64
N MET A 269 -19.32 -2.74 0.50
CA MET A 269 -20.59 -2.18 0.05
C MET A 269 -21.83 -3.10 0.25
N ALA A 270 -21.62 -4.40 0.52
CA ALA A 270 -22.60 -5.33 1.07
C ALA A 270 -23.31 -4.85 2.36
N GLY A 271 -22.65 -4.13 3.27
CA GLY A 271 -23.26 -3.59 4.50
C GLY A 271 -24.31 -2.51 4.23
N LEU A 272 -24.07 -1.67 3.21
CA LEU A 272 -25.02 -0.65 2.75
C LEU A 272 -26.24 -1.27 2.05
N ILE A 273 -26.05 -2.37 1.31
CA ILE A 273 -27.16 -3.10 0.68
C ILE A 273 -27.96 -3.88 1.73
N ALA A 274 -27.31 -4.49 2.72
CA ALA A 274 -27.98 -5.20 3.81
C ALA A 274 -28.80 -4.26 4.71
N GLY A 275 -28.27 -3.07 5.04
CA GLY A 275 -29.02 -2.04 5.76
C GLY A 275 -30.24 -1.54 4.99
N GLY A 276 -30.09 -1.33 3.67
CA GLY A 276 -31.20 -0.96 2.79
C GLY A 276 -32.28 -2.06 2.66
N ALA A 277 -31.87 -3.31 2.55
CA ALA A 277 -32.77 -4.46 2.45
C ALA A 277 -33.54 -4.72 3.76
N MET A 278 -32.92 -4.53 4.92
CA MET A 278 -33.62 -4.65 6.21
C MET A 278 -34.65 -3.54 6.43
N LEU A 279 -34.36 -2.30 6.02
CA LEU A 279 -35.32 -1.19 6.06
C LEU A 279 -36.52 -1.40 5.10
N ALA A 280 -36.29 -2.00 3.93
CA ALA A 280 -37.36 -2.35 2.98
C ALA A 280 -38.21 -3.54 3.46
N ALA A 281 -37.60 -4.56 4.06
CA ALA A 281 -38.31 -5.73 4.61
C ALA A 281 -39.15 -5.37 5.85
N GLY A 282 -38.64 -4.50 6.72
CA GLY A 282 -39.38 -3.98 7.88
C GLY A 282 -40.63 -3.19 7.48
N ARG A 283 -40.58 -2.41 6.38
CA ARG A 283 -41.74 -1.70 5.83
C ARG A 283 -42.81 -2.67 5.29
N LYS A 284 -42.41 -3.72 4.57
CA LYS A 284 -43.33 -4.70 3.97
C LYS A 284 -44.03 -5.61 5.00
N LEU A 285 -43.40 -5.86 6.15
CA LEU A 285 -44.00 -6.60 7.26
C LEU A 285 -45.00 -5.75 8.07
N ARG A 286 -44.77 -4.44 8.15
CA ARG A 286 -45.69 -3.52 8.84
C ARG A 286 -47.00 -3.34 8.08
N ASP A 287 -46.97 -3.32 6.75
CA ASP A 287 -48.17 -3.19 5.91
C ASP A 287 -49.03 -4.47 5.88
N LYS A 288 -48.45 -5.65 6.10
CA LYS A 288 -49.22 -6.91 6.14
C LYS A 288 -50.01 -7.10 7.44
N HIS A 289 -49.64 -6.45 8.53
CA HIS A 289 -50.35 -6.56 9.80
C HIS A 289 -51.60 -5.66 9.86
N THR A 290 -51.64 -4.58 9.08
CA THR A 290 -52.80 -3.67 9.00
C THR A 290 -53.93 -4.20 8.12
N THR A 291 -53.68 -5.18 7.23
CA THR A 291 -54.71 -5.75 6.33
C THR A 291 -55.37 -7.04 6.84
N ARG A 292 -55.02 -7.53 8.04
CA ARG A 292 -55.61 -8.76 8.64
C ARG A 292 -56.44 -8.52 9.91
N ARG A 293 -56.97 -7.30 10.06
CA ARG A 293 -58.04 -7.02 11.03
C ARG A 293 -59.12 -6.18 10.34
N ASN A 294 -60.00 -6.88 9.63
CA ASN A 294 -61.39 -6.52 9.35
C ASN A 294 -62.17 -7.82 9.31
#